data_AF-A0A2V7KRU7-F1
#
_entry.id   AF-A0A2V7KRU7-F1
#
_cell.length_a   1.000
_cell.length_b   1.000
_cell.length_c   1.000
_cell.angle_alpha   90.00
_cell.angle_beta   90.00
_cell.angle_gamma   90.00
#
_symmetry.space_group_name_H-M   'P 1'
#
loop_
_entity.id
_entity.type
_entity.pdbx_description
1 polymer ?
#
loop_
_entity_poly.entity_id
_entity_poly.type
_entity_poly.pdbx_seq_one_letter_code
_entity_poly.pdbx_strand_id
1 'polypeptide(L)'
;MSNIKNTPPAKTIWAYAYQILPPQGAKRLHGIKTLLDQAHTEAQGGARKWTGRLVVEEQITHILIVSDSPEQNHEVNRRLEAKLQELNAGFSITVPVAVVDEGVVPQPS
;
A
#
# COMPACT_ATOMS: atom_id res chain seq x y z
N MET A 1 -19.95 -34.36 -17.24
CA MET A 1 -19.07 -34.50 -16.06
C MET A 1 -18.25 -33.21 -15.95
N SER A 2 -18.66 -32.30 -15.06
CA SER A 2 -18.07 -30.98 -14.94
C SER A 2 -16.92 -31.01 -13.94
N ASN A 3 -15.72 -30.68 -14.39
CA ASN A 3 -14.50 -30.67 -13.57
C ASN A 3 -14.43 -29.32 -12.84
N ILE A 4 -14.84 -29.28 -11.57
CA ILE A 4 -14.79 -28.07 -10.74
C ILE A 4 -13.32 -27.83 -10.40
N LYS A 5 -12.70 -26.87 -11.09
CA LYS A 5 -11.40 -26.34 -10.69
C LYS A 5 -11.57 -25.73 -9.30
N ASN A 6 -10.91 -26.31 -8.30
CA ASN A 6 -10.73 -25.71 -6.97
C ASN A 6 -9.92 -24.41 -7.12
N THR A 7 -10.59 -23.31 -7.43
CA THR A 7 -10.00 -21.98 -7.29
C THR A 7 -9.93 -21.68 -5.79
N PRO A 8 -8.75 -21.37 -5.22
CA PRO A 8 -8.67 -20.90 -3.85
C PRO A 8 -9.65 -19.73 -3.64
N PRO A 9 -10.33 -19.63 -2.48
CA PRO A 9 -11.22 -18.50 -2.23
C PRO A 9 -10.42 -17.20 -2.40
N ALA A 10 -10.95 -16.28 -3.21
CA ALA A 10 -10.32 -14.99 -3.42
C ALA A 10 -10.13 -14.31 -2.06
N LYS A 11 -8.89 -13.97 -1.72
CA LYS A 11 -8.56 -13.34 -0.44
C LYS A 11 -8.93 -11.87 -0.55
N THR A 12 -9.80 -11.38 0.33
CA THR A 12 -10.08 -9.94 0.39
C THR A 12 -8.82 -9.20 0.83
N ILE A 13 -8.42 -8.21 0.06
CA ILE A 13 -7.34 -7.27 0.38
C ILE A 13 -7.93 -5.86 0.46
N TRP A 14 -7.19 -4.94 1.06
CA TRP A 14 -7.65 -3.59 1.32
C TRP A 14 -6.72 -2.59 0.70
N ALA A 15 -7.28 -1.58 0.03
CA ALA A 15 -6.53 -0.48 -0.55
C ALA A 15 -6.96 0.84 0.08
N TYR A 16 -5.99 1.67 0.44
CA TYR A 16 -6.22 3.05 0.90
C TYR A 16 -5.04 3.92 0.50
N ALA A 17 -5.22 5.24 0.51
CA ALA A 17 -4.19 6.17 0.07
C ALA A 17 -3.96 7.29 1.08
N TYR A 18 -2.70 7.67 1.24
CA TYR A 18 -2.32 8.96 1.80
C TYR A 18 -2.20 9.96 0.67
N GLN A 19 -2.93 11.07 0.75
CA GLN A 19 -2.73 12.26 -0.08
C GLN A 19 -1.84 13.23 0.70
N ILE A 20 -0.75 13.68 0.08
CA ILE A 20 0.21 14.60 0.70
C ILE A 20 0.04 16.00 0.11
N LEU A 21 -0.08 17.00 0.99
CA LEU A 21 -0.35 18.39 0.65
C LEU A 21 0.62 19.33 1.40
N PRO A 22 1.27 20.29 0.71
CA PRO A 22 1.35 20.43 -0.75
C PRO A 22 2.10 19.24 -1.38
N PRO A 23 2.00 19.03 -2.71
CA PRO A 23 2.78 18.00 -3.40
C PRO A 23 4.27 18.13 -3.08
N GLN A 24 4.91 17.00 -2.80
CA GLN A 24 6.30 16.96 -2.37
C GLN A 24 7.19 16.47 -3.51
N GLY A 25 8.34 17.11 -3.69
CA GLY A 25 9.32 16.66 -4.67
C GLY A 25 9.94 15.32 -4.28
N ALA A 26 10.22 14.47 -5.27
CA ALA A 26 10.75 13.12 -5.08
C ALA A 26 11.99 13.04 -4.16
N LYS A 27 12.86 14.05 -4.18
CA LYS A 27 14.04 14.12 -3.28
C LYS A 27 13.66 14.15 -1.80
N ARG A 28 12.62 14.90 -1.41
CA ARG A 28 12.16 15.00 -0.01
C ARG A 28 11.53 13.70 0.47
N LEU A 29 10.97 12.92 -0.45
CA LEU A 29 10.24 11.69 -0.15
C LEU A 29 11.13 10.44 -0.12
N HIS A 30 12.44 10.57 -0.36
CA HIS A 30 13.35 9.42 -0.39
C HIS A 30 13.28 8.60 0.91
N GLY A 31 13.26 9.26 2.07
CA GLY A 31 13.15 8.58 3.36
C GLY A 31 11.81 7.85 3.57
N ILE A 32 10.74 8.35 2.96
CA ILE A 32 9.44 7.67 2.93
C ILE A 32 9.52 6.46 2.00
N LYS A 33 10.07 6.60 0.80
CA LYS A 33 10.23 5.48 -0.13
C LYS A 33 11.02 4.33 0.51
N THR A 34 12.14 4.62 1.16
CA THR A 34 12.93 3.61 1.89
C THR A 34 12.12 2.93 2.99
N LEU A 35 11.30 3.67 3.73
CA LEU A 35 10.41 3.08 4.75
C LEU A 35 9.39 2.11 4.12
N LEU A 36 8.77 2.49 2.99
CA LEU A 36 7.80 1.64 2.30
C LEU A 36 8.46 0.36 1.76
N ASP A 37 9.65 0.48 1.17
CA ASP A 37 10.41 -0.67 0.66
C ASP A 37 10.79 -1.65 1.80
N GLN A 38 11.19 -1.12 2.95
CA GLN A 38 11.51 -1.92 4.14
C GLN A 38 10.29 -2.67 4.67
N ALA A 39 9.17 -1.97 4.87
CA ALA A 39 7.95 -2.57 5.39
C ALA A 39 7.34 -3.61 4.43
N HIS A 40 7.48 -3.41 3.12
CA HIS A 40 7.11 -4.43 2.14
C HIS A 40 7.92 -5.71 2.32
N THR A 41 9.24 -5.57 2.49
CA THR A 41 10.16 -6.70 2.71
C THR A 41 9.83 -7.45 4.01
N GLU A 42 9.56 -6.72 5.09
CA GLU A 42 9.15 -7.30 6.39
C GLU A 42 7.83 -8.08 6.28
N ALA A 43 6.85 -7.53 5.56
CA ALA A 43 5.56 -8.19 5.37
C ALA A 43 5.70 -9.49 4.54
N GLN A 44 6.50 -9.46 3.47
CA GLN A 44 6.82 -10.66 2.69
C GLN A 44 7.46 -11.76 3.54
N GLY A 45 8.42 -11.39 4.41
CA GLY A 45 9.07 -12.33 5.33
C GLY A 45 8.12 -12.96 6.35
N GLY A 46 7.03 -12.28 6.70
CA GLY A 46 6.01 -12.76 7.65
C GLY A 46 4.79 -13.42 7.03
N ALA A 47 4.78 -13.70 5.71
CA ALA A 47 3.62 -14.17 4.96
C ALA A 47 2.35 -13.27 5.09
N ARG A 48 2.55 -11.99 5.41
CA ARG A 48 1.50 -10.96 5.45
C ARG A 48 1.50 -10.17 4.15
N LYS A 49 0.32 -9.67 3.74
CA LYS A 49 0.24 -8.81 2.57
C LYS A 49 0.26 -7.36 3.03
N TRP A 50 1.37 -6.68 2.80
CA TRP A 50 1.47 -5.23 2.92
C TRP A 50 2.38 -4.69 1.83
N THR A 51 1.95 -3.65 1.15
CA THR A 51 2.73 -2.96 0.13
C THR A 51 2.36 -1.49 0.13
N GLY A 52 3.35 -0.62 0.28
CA GLY A 52 3.18 0.81 0.06
C GLY A 52 3.88 1.26 -1.21
N ARG A 53 3.19 2.04 -2.04
CA ARG A 53 3.75 2.62 -3.27
C ARG A 53 3.62 4.12 -3.27
N LEU A 54 4.74 4.80 -3.44
CA LEU A 54 4.76 6.24 -3.64
C LEU A 54 4.48 6.57 -5.12
N VAL A 55 3.48 7.41 -5.35
CA VAL A 55 3.10 7.96 -6.66
C VAL A 55 3.35 9.45 -6.62
N VAL A 56 4.30 9.91 -7.43
CA VAL A 56 4.67 11.33 -7.56
C VAL A 56 4.34 11.76 -8.98
N GLU A 57 3.38 12.66 -9.11
CA GLU A 57 3.01 13.33 -10.36
C GLU A 57 3.18 14.85 -10.21
N GLU A 58 3.15 15.58 -11.33
CA GLU A 58 3.47 17.02 -11.37
C GLU A 58 2.67 17.87 -10.36
N GLN A 59 1.44 17.48 -10.06
CA GLN A 59 0.52 18.24 -9.21
C GLN A 59 0.06 17.48 -7.96
N ILE A 60 0.50 16.23 -7.79
CA ILE A 60 -0.09 15.32 -6.82
C ILE A 60 0.97 14.38 -6.25
N THR A 61 0.93 14.16 -4.94
CA THR A 61 1.75 13.15 -4.27
C THR A 61 0.85 12.23 -3.46
N HIS A 62 0.82 10.95 -3.82
CA HIS A 62 0.07 9.92 -3.10
C HIS A 62 0.97 8.79 -2.62
N ILE A 63 0.58 8.15 -1.53
CA ILE A 63 1.08 6.83 -1.13
C ILE A 63 -0.10 5.87 -1.17
N LEU A 64 -0.07 4.90 -2.07
CA LEU A 64 -1.05 3.82 -2.14
C LEU A 64 -0.60 2.67 -1.24
N ILE A 65 -1.43 2.28 -0.29
CA ILE A 65 -1.22 1.11 0.56
C ILE A 65 -2.17 0.00 0.13
N VAL A 66 -1.64 -1.21 0.02
CA VAL A 66 -2.39 -2.45 -0.14
C VAL A 66 -2.05 -3.38 1.03
N SER A 67 -3.05 -3.78 1.81
CA SER A 67 -2.90 -4.60 3.01
C SER A 67 -3.87 -5.79 3.03
N ASP A 68 -3.60 -6.77 3.89
CA ASP A 68 -4.54 -7.86 4.22
C ASP A 68 -5.57 -7.47 5.29
N SER A 69 -5.48 -6.26 5.84
CA SER A 69 -6.36 -5.72 6.90
C SER A 69 -6.89 -4.33 6.52
N PRO A 70 -8.15 -3.98 6.85
CA PRO A 70 -8.66 -2.61 6.70
C PRO A 70 -8.11 -1.66 7.77
N GLU A 71 -7.45 -2.17 8.81
CA GLU A 71 -6.99 -1.33 9.91
C GLU A 71 -5.89 -0.36 9.46
N GLN A 72 -6.10 0.93 9.71
CA GLN A 72 -5.13 1.97 9.34
C GLN A 72 -4.18 2.33 10.49
N ASN A 73 -4.33 1.72 11.67
CA ASN A 73 -3.51 2.02 12.86
C ASN A 73 -2.31 1.08 13.04
N HIS A 74 -1.84 0.41 11.97
CA HIS A 74 -0.66 -0.44 12.02
C HIS A 74 0.62 0.34 12.33
N GLU A 75 1.62 -0.32 12.91
CA GLU A 75 2.88 0.33 13.28
C GLU A 75 3.59 1.00 12.10
N VAL A 76 3.56 0.36 10.94
CA VAL A 76 4.11 0.93 9.69
C VAL A 76 3.43 2.25 9.30
N ASN A 77 2.11 2.34 9.47
CA ASN A 77 1.36 3.56 9.17
C ASN A 77 1.73 4.69 10.14
N ARG A 78 1.87 4.37 11.44
CA ARG A 78 2.34 5.35 12.43
C ARG A 78 3.76 5.85 12.12
N ARG A 79 4.66 4.95 11.71
CA ARG A 79 6.03 5.33 11.28
C ARG A 79 6.00 6.19 10.02
N LEU A 80 5.08 5.91 9.09
CA LEU A 80 4.88 6.73 7.89
C LEU A 80 4.39 8.14 8.24
N GLU A 81 3.39 8.23 9.11
CA GLU A 81 2.83 9.51 9.58
C GLU A 81 3.87 10.34 10.32
N ALA A 82 4.71 9.71 11.16
CA ALA A 82 5.83 10.38 11.81
C ALA A 82 6.82 10.98 10.79
N LYS A 83 7.17 10.23 9.73
CA LYS A 83 8.02 10.76 8.65
C LYS A 83 7.37 11.91 7.88
N LEU A 84 6.06 11.86 7.66
CA LEU A 84 5.33 12.95 7.01
C LEU A 84 5.34 14.21 7.89
N GLN A 85 5.20 14.04 9.21
CA GLN A 85 5.31 15.12 10.19
C GLN A 85 6.73 15.71 10.24
N GLU A 86 7.78 14.88 10.24
CA GLU A 86 9.18 15.33 10.16
C GLU A 86 9.43 16.19 8.91
N LEU A 87 8.74 15.91 7.80
CA LEU A 87 8.81 16.68 6.57
C LEU A 87 7.96 17.96 6.59
N ASN A 88 7.24 18.25 7.67
CA ASN A 88 6.21 19.29 7.76
C ASN A 88 5.18 19.20 6.61
N ALA A 89 4.84 17.98 6.21
CA ALA A 89 3.87 17.73 5.15
C ALA A 89 2.49 17.48 5.75
N GLY A 90 1.49 18.22 5.30
CA GLY A 90 0.09 17.89 5.58
C GLY A 90 -0.31 16.63 4.83
N PHE A 91 -1.21 15.84 5.40
CA PHE A 91 -1.74 14.66 4.73
C PHE A 91 -3.21 14.40 5.07
N SER A 92 -3.87 13.64 4.21
CA SER A 92 -5.21 13.09 4.42
C SER A 92 -5.21 11.62 4.00
N ILE A 93 -6.02 10.79 4.66
CA ILE A 93 -6.07 9.35 4.41
C ILE A 93 -7.47 9.01 3.89
N THR A 94 -7.55 8.24 2.80
CA THR A 94 -8.84 7.74 2.30
C THR A 94 -9.36 6.58 3.14
N VAL A 95 -10.67 6.33 3.07
CA VAL A 95 -11.28 5.16 3.68
C VAL A 95 -10.79 3.89 2.96
N PRO A 96 -10.47 2.80 3.69
CA PRO A 96 -10.12 1.51 3.08
C PRO A 96 -11.22 0.97 2.18
N VAL A 97 -10.83 0.54 0.98
CA VAL A 97 -11.71 -0.11 0.01
C VAL A 97 -11.29 -1.56 -0.13
N ALA A 98 -12.25 -2.48 -0.03
CA ALA A 98 -12.02 -3.89 -0.27
C ALA A 98 -11.77 -4.14 -1.77
N VAL A 99 -10.71 -4.88 -2.09
CA VAL A 99 -10.33 -5.30 -3.43
C VAL A 99 -10.20 -6.82 -3.44
N VAL A 100 -10.61 -7.45 -4.54
CA VAL A 100 -10.48 -8.90 -4.72
C VAL A 100 -9.03 -9.21 -5.11
N ASP A 101 -8.35 -10.05 -4.34
CA ASP A 101 -7.06 -10.61 -4.75
C ASP A 101 -7.30 -11.71 -5.79
N GLU A 102 -7.51 -11.30 -7.04
CA GLU A 102 -7.42 -12.21 -8.17
C GLU A 102 -5.95 -12.60 -8.32
N GLY A 103 -5.52 -13.61 -7.56
CA GLY A 103 -4.17 -14.15 -7.67
C GLY A 103 -3.84 -14.36 -9.15
N VAL A 104 -2.75 -13.74 -9.61
CA VAL A 104 -2.32 -13.69 -11.01
C VAL A 104 -2.63 -15.02 -11.71
N VAL A 105 -3.64 -15.02 -12.58
CA VAL A 105 -3.92 -16.16 -13.44
C VAL A 105 -2.79 -16.21 -14.46
N PRO A 106 -1.95 -17.26 -14.53
CA PRO A 106 -0.98 -17.38 -15.60
C PRO A 106 -1.74 -17.46 -16.93
N GLN A 107 -1.52 -16.50 -17.83
CA GLN A 107 -2.01 -16.62 -19.20
C GLN A 107 -1.26 -17.80 -19.87
N PRO A 108 -1.98 -18.79 -20.43
CA PRO A 108 -1.34 -19.83 -21.22
C PRO A 108 -0.83 -19.22 -22.53
N SER A 109 0.46 -19.45 -22.82
CA SER A 109 1.10 -19.18 -24.11
C SER A 109 0.50 -20.00 -25.24
#